data_AF-A0A1I3MGT1-F1
#
_entry.id   AF-A0A1I3MGT1-F1
#
_cell.length_a   1.000
_cell.length_b   1.000
_cell.length_c   1.000
_cell.angle_alpha   90.00
_cell.angle_beta   90.00
_cell.angle_gamma   90.00
#
_symmetry.space_group_name_H-M   'P 1'
#
loop_
_entity.id
_entity.type
_entity.pdbx_description
1 polymer ?
#
loop_
_entity_poly.entity_id
_entity_poly.type
_entity_poly.pdbx_seq_one_letter_code
_entity_poly.pdbx_strand_id
1 'polypeptide(L)'
;MGFYGPEPFDTAEATYVWTGLREPGFFSVNVKGHAPNFTSGIQLVRDPHFVGGLAIDVMGWTGPLGQGTTPYAVHGVFGGFYLPKILIVGQNKRLLIDVKEIPFTTDEAYVKHLTAARKLETV
;
A
#
# COMPACT_ATOMS: atom_id res chain seq x y z
N MET A 1 7.17 -26.86 -4.50
CA MET A 1 7.60 -25.95 -3.41
C MET A 1 7.12 -24.56 -3.76
N GLY A 2 6.58 -23.81 -2.80
CA GLY A 2 6.21 -22.40 -3.05
C GLY A 2 7.43 -21.50 -3.09
N PHE A 3 7.33 -20.35 -3.77
CA PHE A 3 8.39 -19.34 -3.81
C PHE A 3 7.85 -18.00 -3.30
N TYR A 4 8.71 -17.24 -2.62
CA TYR A 4 8.42 -15.86 -2.24
C TYR A 4 8.92 -14.93 -3.32
N GLY A 5 8.06 -14.05 -3.82
CA GLY A 5 8.40 -13.19 -4.95
C GLY A 5 7.42 -12.05 -5.16
N PRO A 6 7.66 -11.22 -6.19
CA PRO A 6 6.75 -10.16 -6.55
C PRO A 6 5.46 -10.74 -7.11
N GLU A 7 4.33 -10.11 -6.76
CA GLU A 7 3.00 -10.47 -7.21
C GLU A 7 2.44 -9.41 -8.16
N PRO A 8 1.58 -9.79 -9.12
CA PRO A 8 1.02 -8.87 -10.10
C PRO A 8 -0.11 -8.03 -9.49
N PHE A 9 -0.17 -6.73 -9.81
CA PHE A 9 -1.24 -5.84 -9.36
C PHE A 9 -1.94 -5.10 -10.50
N ASP A 10 -3.18 -4.68 -10.25
CA ASP A 10 -4.00 -3.95 -11.23
C ASP A 10 -4.09 -2.48 -10.89
N THR A 11 -4.45 -2.16 -9.65
CA THR A 11 -4.66 -0.79 -9.18
C THR A 11 -3.92 -0.56 -7.87
N ALA A 12 -3.36 0.63 -7.71
CA ALA A 12 -2.73 1.05 -6.47
C ALA A 12 -3.13 2.49 -6.16
N GLU A 13 -3.39 2.76 -4.89
CA GLU A 13 -3.72 4.07 -4.36
C GLU A 13 -2.83 4.36 -3.16
N ALA A 14 -2.40 5.62 -3.05
CA ALA A 14 -1.59 6.08 -1.94
C ALA A 14 -2.15 7.38 -1.39
N THR A 15 -2.22 7.44 -0.07
CA THR A 15 -2.67 8.61 0.67
C THR A 15 -1.62 8.94 1.71
N TYR A 16 -1.19 10.20 1.76
CA TYR A 16 -0.28 10.67 2.80
C TYR A 16 -1.06 11.38 3.90
N VAL A 17 -0.78 11.00 5.14
CA VAL A 17 -1.40 11.52 6.35
C VAL A 17 -0.33 12.20 7.20
N TRP A 18 -0.52 13.48 7.47
CA TRP A 18 0.34 14.25 8.38
C TRP A 18 0.04 13.89 9.83
N THR A 19 1.09 13.65 10.61
CA THR A 19 1.01 13.33 12.06
C THR A 19 1.19 14.55 12.95
N GLY A 20 1.68 15.67 12.41
CA GLY A 20 1.82 16.93 13.14
C GLY A 20 2.66 17.98 12.39
N LEU A 21 2.74 19.19 12.96
CA LEU A 21 3.61 20.26 12.46
C LEU A 21 5.08 19.85 12.64
N ARG A 22 5.78 19.63 11.52
CA ARG A 22 7.20 19.23 11.44
C ARG A 22 7.54 17.79 11.81
N GLU A 23 6.54 16.93 12.03
CA GLU A 23 6.76 15.50 12.21
C GLU A 23 6.55 14.75 10.89
N PRO A 24 7.37 13.72 10.58
CA PRO A 24 7.14 12.86 9.43
C PRO A 24 5.78 12.15 9.58
N GLY A 25 4.97 12.23 8.53
CA GLY A 25 3.70 11.53 8.44
C GLY A 25 3.88 10.08 8.01
N PHE A 26 2.80 9.50 7.50
CA PHE A 26 2.83 8.17 6.92
C PHE A 26 2.02 8.08 5.63
N PHE A 27 2.47 7.19 4.75
CA PHE A 27 1.78 6.78 3.55
C PHE A 27 0.90 5.57 3.88
N SER A 28 -0.40 5.71 3.67
CA SER A 28 -1.36 4.61 3.62
C SER A 28 -1.46 4.16 2.16
N VAL A 29 -0.97 2.96 1.87
CA VAL A 29 -0.94 2.40 0.52
C VAL A 29 -1.89 1.22 0.44
N ASN A 30 -2.78 1.24 -0.56
CA ASN A 30 -3.71 0.15 -0.84
C ASN A 30 -3.47 -0.35 -2.26
N VAL A 31 -3.25 -1.65 -2.42
CA VAL A 31 -3.01 -2.29 -3.70
C VAL A 31 -4.01 -3.41 -3.89
N LYS A 32 -4.59 -3.46 -5.10
CA LYS A 32 -5.49 -4.52 -5.52
C LYS A 32 -4.97 -5.16 -6.80
N GLY A 33 -5.14 -6.45 -6.91
CA GLY A 33 -4.64 -7.22 -8.05
C GLY A 33 -5.27 -8.59 -8.14
N HIS A 34 -4.83 -9.34 -9.15
CA HIS A 34 -5.16 -10.75 -9.33
C HIS A 34 -3.88 -11.57 -9.27
N ALA A 35 -3.61 -12.18 -8.12
CA ALA A 35 -2.43 -13.01 -7.92
C ALA A 35 -2.66 -14.42 -8.49
N PRO A 36 -1.61 -15.18 -8.85
CA PRO A 36 -1.74 -16.59 -9.23
C PRO A 36 -2.48 -17.40 -8.16
N ASN A 37 -3.14 -18.48 -8.58
CA ASN A 37 -3.78 -19.40 -7.63
C ASN A 37 -2.76 -19.98 -6.63
N PHE A 38 -3.24 -20.27 -5.42
CA PHE A 38 -2.41 -20.71 -4.28
C PHE A 38 -1.39 -19.67 -3.80
N THR A 39 -1.62 -18.38 -4.09
CA THR A 39 -0.84 -17.28 -3.51
C THR A 39 -1.35 -16.93 -2.12
N SER A 40 -0.45 -16.73 -1.18
CA SER A 40 -0.75 -16.37 0.21
C SER A 40 0.28 -15.39 0.76
N GLY A 41 -0.02 -14.78 1.91
CA GLY A 41 0.91 -13.86 2.58
C GLY A 41 1.28 -12.65 1.73
N ILE A 42 0.35 -12.15 0.92
CA ILE A 42 0.58 -10.95 0.11
C ILE A 42 0.73 -9.75 1.04
N GLN A 43 1.86 -9.06 0.91
CA GLN A 43 2.24 -7.91 1.72
C GLN A 43 2.93 -6.85 0.88
N LEU A 44 2.86 -5.61 1.37
CA LEU A 44 3.58 -4.49 0.80
C LEU A 44 4.90 -4.33 1.55
N VAL A 45 6.02 -4.34 0.82
CA VAL A 45 7.36 -4.25 1.38
C VAL A 45 8.04 -3.02 0.82
N ARG A 46 8.70 -2.24 1.66
CA ARG A 46 9.52 -1.12 1.20
C ARG A 46 10.82 -1.64 0.59
N ASP A 47 11.16 -1.20 -0.61
CA ASP A 47 12.48 -1.50 -1.21
C ASP A 47 13.58 -0.71 -0.48
N PRO A 48 14.52 -1.37 0.22
CA PRO A 48 15.60 -0.69 0.93
C PRO A 48 16.68 -0.12 -0.01
N HIS A 49 16.75 -0.57 -1.26
CA HIS A 49 17.76 -0.14 -2.22
C HIS A 49 17.28 1.02 -3.11
N PHE A 50 16.01 1.40 -3.01
CA PHE A 50 15.47 2.52 -3.77
C PHE A 50 15.87 3.85 -3.12
N VAL A 51 16.68 4.65 -3.83
CA VAL A 51 17.19 5.94 -3.37
C VAL A 51 16.40 7.08 -4.02
N GLY A 52 16.10 8.12 -3.24
CA GLY A 52 15.45 9.34 -3.74
C GLY A 52 13.92 9.32 -3.74
N GLY A 53 13.29 8.34 -3.09
CA GLY A 53 11.84 8.31 -2.92
C GLY A 53 11.37 7.10 -2.12
N LEU A 54 10.11 6.71 -2.34
CA LEU A 54 9.51 5.52 -1.76
C LEU A 54 9.10 4.57 -2.88
N ALA A 55 9.70 3.38 -2.88
CA ALA A 55 9.27 2.26 -3.70
C ALA A 55 8.71 1.16 -2.81
N ILE A 56 7.54 0.64 -3.18
CA ILE A 56 6.82 -0.39 -2.47
C ILE A 56 6.65 -1.59 -3.41
N ASP A 57 7.24 -2.71 -3.02
CA ASP A 57 7.09 -3.99 -3.68
C ASP A 57 5.85 -4.71 -3.17
N VAL A 58 5.07 -5.27 -4.10
CA VAL A 58 3.96 -6.16 -3.80
C VAL A 58 4.53 -7.58 -3.80
N MET A 59 4.64 -8.18 -2.62
CA MET A 59 5.31 -9.46 -2.44
C MET A 59 4.36 -10.50 -1.87
N GLY A 60 4.54 -11.77 -2.22
CA GLY A 60 3.71 -12.87 -1.74
C GLY A 60 4.38 -14.22 -1.87
N TRP A 61 3.78 -15.24 -1.25
CA TRP A 61 4.15 -16.63 -1.38
C TRP A 61 3.26 -17.30 -2.41
N THR A 62 3.79 -17.54 -3.61
CA THR A 62 3.11 -18.31 -4.65
C THR A 62 3.32 -19.82 -4.40
N GLY A 63 2.23 -20.57 -4.26
CA GLY A 63 2.21 -22.02 -4.13
C GLY A 63 2.52 -22.78 -5.43
N PRO A 64 2.17 -24.08 -5.53
CA PRO A 64 2.31 -24.83 -6.77
C PRO A 64 1.63 -24.11 -7.94
N LEU A 65 2.27 -24.11 -9.12
CA LEU A 65 1.73 -23.47 -10.31
C LEU A 65 0.39 -24.13 -10.68
N GLY A 66 -0.70 -23.40 -10.41
CA GLY A 66 -2.06 -23.76 -10.79
C GLY A 66 -2.56 -22.83 -11.88
N GLN A 67 -3.54 -23.29 -12.65
CA GLN A 67 -4.25 -22.41 -13.59
C GLN A 67 -5.19 -21.47 -12.82
N GLY A 68 -5.30 -20.23 -13.29
CA GLY A 68 -6.21 -19.21 -12.75
C GLY A 68 -5.55 -18.22 -11.80
N THR A 69 -6.31 -17.19 -11.44
CA THR A 69 -5.89 -16.09 -10.56
C THR A 69 -6.95 -15.82 -9.51
N THR A 70 -6.54 -15.42 -8.31
CA THR A 70 -7.42 -15.02 -7.22
C THR A 70 -7.29 -13.51 -6.97
N PRO A 71 -8.40 -12.76 -6.91
CA PRO A 71 -8.35 -11.34 -6.58
C PRO A 71 -7.90 -11.13 -5.13
N TYR A 72 -7.10 -10.10 -4.89
CA TYR A 72 -6.65 -9.71 -3.56
C TYR A 72 -6.67 -8.19 -3.38
N ALA A 73 -6.72 -7.77 -2.12
CA ALA A 73 -6.50 -6.41 -1.69
C ALA A 73 -5.56 -6.44 -0.49
N VAL A 74 -4.51 -5.62 -0.53
CA VAL A 74 -3.52 -5.52 0.53
C VAL A 74 -3.31 -4.06 0.90
N HIS A 75 -3.14 -3.82 2.19
CA HIS A 75 -2.91 -2.51 2.75
C HIS A 75 -1.58 -2.50 3.51
N GLY A 76 -0.86 -1.39 3.44
CA GLY A 76 0.41 -1.19 4.13
C GLY A 76 0.59 0.27 4.54
N VAL A 77 1.30 0.48 5.64
CA VAL A 77 1.61 1.81 6.18
C VAL A 77 3.12 2.01 6.20
N PHE A 78 3.58 3.13 5.67
CA PHE A 78 5.00 3.44 5.55
C PHE A 78 5.29 4.85 6.09
N GLY A 79 6.15 4.97 7.09
CA GLY A 79 6.58 6.27 7.61
C GLY A 79 7.53 6.99 6.65
N GLY A 80 7.41 8.31 6.56
CA GLY A 80 8.32 9.13 5.75
C GLY A 80 7.88 10.57 5.62
N PHE A 81 8.68 11.37 4.91
CA PHE A 81 8.29 12.71 4.50
C PHE A 81 7.37 12.65 3.29
N TYR A 82 6.51 13.66 3.14
CA TYR A 82 5.61 13.75 2.00
C TYR A 82 6.38 13.69 0.68
N LEU A 83 5.92 12.80 -0.20
CA LEU A 83 6.37 12.66 -1.57
C LEU A 83 5.13 12.75 -2.46
N PRO A 84 5.11 13.60 -3.49
CA PRO A 84 3.96 13.73 -4.37
C PRO A 84 3.69 12.48 -5.20
N LYS A 85 4.72 11.64 -5.38
CA LYS A 85 4.65 10.39 -6.14
C LYS A 85 5.42 9.29 -5.43
N ILE A 86 4.89 8.07 -5.49
CA ILE A 86 5.58 6.86 -5.02
C ILE A 86 5.54 5.78 -6.09
N LEU A 87 6.51 4.87 -6.06
CA LEU A 87 6.61 3.78 -7.02
C LEU A 87 6.01 2.50 -6.42
N ILE A 88 5.08 1.87 -7.13
CA ILE A 88 4.57 0.55 -6.80
C ILE A 88 5.15 -0.45 -7.80
N VAL A 89 5.78 -1.50 -7.29
CA VAL A 89 6.45 -2.52 -8.08
C VAL A 89 5.76 -3.85 -7.84
N GLY A 90 5.32 -4.48 -8.92
CA GLY A 90 4.81 -5.84 -8.88
C GLY A 90 5.41 -6.66 -10.01
N GLN A 91 4.96 -7.91 -10.11
CA GLN A 91 5.48 -8.85 -11.10
C GLN A 91 5.22 -8.38 -12.54
N ASN A 92 4.04 -7.80 -12.79
CA ASN A 92 3.55 -7.44 -14.11
C ASN A 92 3.98 -6.04 -14.55
N LYS A 93 4.14 -5.10 -13.61
CA LYS A 93 4.44 -3.70 -13.93
C LYS A 93 5.09 -2.95 -12.77
N ARG A 94 5.67 -1.80 -13.11
CA ARG A 94 6.11 -0.77 -12.17
C ARG A 94 5.33 0.50 -12.47
N LEU A 95 4.63 1.03 -11.48
CA LEU A 95 3.73 2.17 -11.67
C LEU A 95 4.06 3.28 -10.68
N LEU A 96 4.38 4.45 -11.20
CA LEU A 96 4.50 5.66 -10.41
C LEU A 96 3.10 6.24 -10.20
N ILE A 97 2.63 6.31 -8.95
CA ILE A 97 1.30 6.80 -8.61
C ILE A 97 1.38 8.13 -7.88
N ASP A 98 0.42 9.01 -8.13
CA ASP A 98 0.27 10.26 -7.40
C ASP A 98 -0.27 9.99 -6.00
N VAL A 99 0.30 10.67 -5.01
CA VAL A 99 -0.09 10.54 -3.61
C VAL A 99 -1.13 11.60 -3.28
N LYS A 100 -2.31 11.14 -2.85
CA LYS A 100 -3.34 12.03 -2.33
C LYS A 100 -2.91 12.55 -0.96
N GLU A 101 -2.67 13.83 -0.86
CA GLU A 101 -2.36 14.47 0.42
C GLU A 101 -3.66 14.76 1.18
N ILE A 102 -3.75 14.34 2.44
CA ILE A 102 -4.79 14.81 3.35
C ILE A 102 -4.15 15.91 4.22
N PRO A 103 -4.33 17.20 3.89
CA PRO A 103 -3.76 18.28 4.67
C PRO A 103 -4.39 18.33 6.07
N PHE A 104 -3.58 18.62 7.09
CA PHE A 104 -4.03 18.87 8.47
C PHE A 104 -4.71 20.26 8.63
N THR A 105 -5.20 20.89 7.57
CA THR A 105 -5.63 22.30 7.64
C THR A 105 -6.96 22.53 8.36
N THR A 106 -7.71 21.48 8.74
CA THR A 106 -8.90 21.63 9.60
C THR A 106 -9.10 20.42 10.53
N ASP A 107 -9.32 20.69 11.82
CA ASP A 107 -9.63 19.73 12.88
C ASP A 107 -10.77 18.76 12.51
N GLU A 108 -11.69 19.21 11.64
CA GLU A 108 -12.82 18.41 11.14
C GLU A 108 -12.41 17.17 10.34
N ALA A 109 -11.34 17.24 9.55
CA ALA A 109 -10.88 16.10 8.74
C ALA A 109 -10.28 14.99 9.62
N TYR A 110 -9.59 15.38 10.70
CA TYR A 110 -9.04 14.47 11.69
C TYR A 110 -10.15 13.82 12.53
N VAL A 111 -11.12 14.61 13.01
CA VAL A 111 -12.28 14.10 13.76
C VAL A 111 -13.13 13.15 12.92
N LYS A 112 -13.34 13.43 11.62
CA LYS A 112 -14.09 12.56 10.72
C LYS A 112 -13.39 11.22 10.47
N HIS A 113 -12.05 11.21 10.40
CA HIS A 113 -11.28 9.98 10.26
C HIS A 113 -11.29 9.14 11.55
N LEU A 114 -11.13 9.77 12.72
CA LEU A 114 -11.21 9.08 14.02
C LEU A 114 -12.62 8.53 14.31
N THR A 115 -13.66 9.28 13.99
CA THR A 115 -15.04 8.81 14.17
C THR A 115 -15.41 7.71 13.17
N ALA A 116 -14.91 7.74 11.94
CA ALA A 116 -15.10 6.66 10.98
C ALA A 116 -14.41 5.35 11.42
N ALA A 117 -13.17 5.43 11.94
CA ALA A 117 -12.45 4.28 12.45
C ALA A 117 -13.13 3.66 13.69
N ARG A 118 -13.60 4.49 14.62
CA ARG A 118 -14.26 4.04 15.86
C ARG A 118 -15.65 3.40 15.63
N LYS A 119 -16.36 3.78 14.56
CA LYS A 119 -17.71 3.24 14.25
C LYS A 119 -17.69 1.81 13.73
N LEU A 120 -16.54 1.29 13.28
CA LEU A 120 -16.37 -0.10 12.86
C LEU A 120 -16.11 -1.06 14.04
N GLU A 121 -15.79 -0.55 15.23
CA GLU A 121 -15.55 -1.34 16.44
C GLU A 121 -16.80 -1.50 17.33
N THR A 122 -17.96 -0.96 16.93
CA THR A 122 -19.18 -0.94 17.75
C THR A 122 -20.40 -1.64 17.11
N VAL A 123 -20.18 -2.68 16.29
CA VAL A 123 -21.25 -3.58 15.83
C VAL A 123 -20.92 -5.01 16.22
#